data_AF-A0A352RXQ8-F1
#
_entry.id   AF-A0A352RXQ8-F1
#
_cell.length_a   1.000
_cell.length_b   1.000
_cell.length_c   1.000
_cell.angle_alpha   90.00
_cell.angle_beta   90.00
_cell.angle_gamma   90.00
#
_symmetry.space_group_name_H-M   'P 1'
#
loop_
_entity.id
_entity.type
_entity.pdbx_description
1 polymer ?
#
loop_
_entity_poly.entity_id
_entity_poly.type
_entity_poly.pdbx_seq_one_letter_code
_entity_poly.pdbx_strand_id
1 'polypeptide(L)'
;ALERRAEKAMHAELGHSFGTFVRPAGYLLDLIEADPFAEFDLAPGAKRVVTFLRSPVAPEIALPIERDGASIIKASAAEVFSAYLPDPKKGPVFMTLLERSFGK
;
A
#
# COMPACT_ATOMS: atom_id res chain seq x y z
N ALA A 1 -15.85 12.33 5.95
CA ALA A 1 -15.99 13.55 6.78
C ALA A 1 -14.75 13.82 7.64
N LEU A 2 -14.16 12.79 8.27
CA LEU A 2 -12.97 12.94 9.13
C LEU A 2 -11.70 13.31 8.34
N GLU A 3 -11.46 12.69 7.19
CA GLU A 3 -10.33 13.02 6.29
C GLU A 3 -10.28 14.52 5.98
N ARG A 4 -11.41 15.09 5.49
CA ARG A 4 -11.51 16.52 5.20
C ARG A 4 -11.27 17.41 6.41
N ARG A 5 -11.63 16.96 7.63
CA ARG A 5 -11.37 17.72 8.86
C ARG A 5 -9.88 17.73 9.18
N ALA A 6 -9.21 16.59 9.04
CA ALA A 6 -7.76 16.49 9.21
C ALA A 6 -7.02 17.32 8.15
N GLU A 7 -7.42 17.23 6.88
CA GLU A 7 -6.83 17.99 5.78
C GLU A 7 -6.96 19.51 6.00
N LYS A 8 -8.14 19.98 6.44
CA LYS A 8 -8.35 21.39 6.81
C LYS A 8 -7.49 21.84 7.99
N ALA A 9 -7.39 21.04 9.04
CA ALA A 9 -6.55 21.35 10.19
C ALA A 9 -5.07 21.43 9.81
N MET A 10 -4.58 20.48 9.00
CA MET A 10 -3.21 20.52 8.47
C MET A 10 -2.96 21.79 7.64
N HIS A 11 -3.91 22.19 6.78
CA HIS A 11 -3.74 23.42 6.02
C HIS A 11 -3.66 24.66 6.93
N ALA A 12 -4.54 24.74 7.92
CA ALA A 12 -4.62 25.88 8.83
C ALA A 12 -3.35 26.03 9.68
N GLU A 13 -2.82 24.93 10.20
CA GLU A 13 -1.71 24.94 11.16
C GLU A 13 -0.33 24.80 10.51
N LEU A 14 -0.25 24.13 9.34
CA LEU A 14 1.02 23.81 8.66
C LEU A 14 1.20 24.53 7.32
N GLY A 15 0.17 25.22 6.81
CA GLY A 15 0.19 25.89 5.51
C GLY A 15 0.02 24.96 4.30
N HIS A 16 -0.07 23.64 4.51
CA HIS A 16 -0.31 22.66 3.45
C HIS A 16 -1.08 21.43 3.97
N SER A 17 -1.80 20.76 3.08
CA SER A 17 -2.47 19.49 3.39
C SER A 17 -1.75 18.32 2.73
N PHE A 18 -1.70 17.20 3.43
CA PHE A 18 -1.34 15.92 2.84
C PHE A 18 -2.59 15.10 2.55
N GLY A 19 -2.54 14.27 1.51
CA GLY A 19 -3.64 13.38 1.21
C GLY A 19 -3.92 12.44 2.39
N THR A 20 -5.13 12.50 2.96
CA THR A 20 -5.51 11.71 4.13
C THR A 20 -6.47 10.59 3.75
N PHE A 21 -6.22 9.40 4.27
CA PHE A 21 -7.16 8.28 4.30
C PHE A 21 -7.33 7.81 5.74
N VAL A 22 -8.55 7.47 6.14
CA VAL A 22 -8.85 6.98 7.50
C VAL A 22 -9.19 5.49 7.45
N ARG A 23 -8.67 4.73 8.41
CA ARG A 23 -9.06 3.34 8.69
C ARG A 23 -9.38 3.19 10.18
N PRO A 24 -10.40 2.39 10.54
CA PRO A 24 -10.62 2.03 11.94
C PRO A 24 -9.40 1.29 12.50
N ALA A 25 -9.04 1.53 13.76
CA ALA A 25 -7.94 0.82 14.40
C ALA A 25 -8.22 -0.70 14.48
N GLY A 26 -9.46 -1.10 14.77
CA GLY A 26 -9.87 -2.52 14.78
C GLY A 26 -9.60 -3.20 13.44
N TYR A 27 -9.92 -2.54 12.33
CA TYR A 27 -9.63 -3.07 10.99
C TYR A 27 -8.12 -3.32 10.77
N LEU A 28 -7.25 -2.45 11.29
CA LEU A 28 -5.80 -2.65 11.19
C LEU A 28 -5.32 -3.82 12.06
N LEU A 29 -5.94 -4.03 13.22
CA LEU A 29 -5.65 -5.19 14.08
C LEU A 29 -6.08 -6.49 13.39
N ASP A 30 -7.31 -6.53 12.85
CA ASP A 30 -7.83 -7.68 12.11
C ASP A 30 -6.92 -8.02 10.92
N LEU A 31 -6.39 -7.00 10.22
CA LEU A 31 -5.48 -7.20 9.10
C LEU A 31 -4.14 -7.80 9.52
N ILE A 32 -3.64 -7.45 10.70
CA ILE A 32 -2.41 -8.05 11.25
C ILE A 32 -2.67 -9.50 11.65
N GLU A 33 -3.78 -9.76 12.34
CA GLU A 33 -4.16 -11.10 12.80
C GLU A 33 -4.42 -12.07 11.65
N ALA A 34 -5.01 -11.59 10.55
CA ALA A 34 -5.29 -12.41 9.37
C ALA A 34 -4.02 -12.86 8.61
N ASP A 35 -2.86 -12.25 8.90
CA ASP A 35 -1.59 -12.40 8.16
C ASP A 35 -1.79 -12.64 6.65
N PRO A 36 -2.21 -11.61 5.90
CA PRO A 36 -2.57 -11.74 4.49
C PRO A 36 -1.41 -12.18 3.58
N PHE A 37 -0.19 -12.28 4.11
CA PHE A 37 0.98 -12.76 3.40
C PHE A 37 1.22 -14.27 3.57
N ALA A 38 0.56 -14.92 4.53
CA ALA A 38 0.78 -16.33 4.87
C ALA A 38 0.44 -17.31 3.73
N GLU A 39 -0.42 -16.89 2.79
CA GLU A 39 -0.79 -17.69 1.62
C GLU A 39 0.26 -17.67 0.49
N PHE A 40 1.32 -16.85 0.61
CA PHE A 40 2.33 -16.65 -0.42
C PHE A 40 3.71 -17.17 0.00
N ASP A 41 4.40 -17.83 -0.91
CA ASP A 41 5.82 -18.19 -0.74
C ASP A 41 6.69 -16.98 -1.08
N LEU A 42 7.19 -16.29 -0.05
CA LEU A 42 7.98 -15.07 -0.21
C LEU A 42 9.48 -15.38 -0.07
N ALA A 43 10.29 -14.74 -0.91
CA ALA A 43 11.73 -14.84 -0.83
C ALA A 43 12.25 -14.49 0.59
N PRO A 44 13.23 -15.25 1.13
CA PRO A 44 13.81 -14.94 2.43
C PRO A 44 14.33 -13.49 2.49
N GLY A 45 13.92 -12.75 3.52
CA GLY A 45 14.30 -11.34 3.68
C GLY A 45 13.47 -10.35 2.88
N ALA A 46 12.43 -10.80 2.16
CA ALA A 46 11.47 -9.89 1.54
C ALA A 46 10.71 -9.09 2.60
N LYS A 47 10.62 -7.77 2.40
CA LYS A 47 9.78 -6.90 3.22
C LYS A 47 8.34 -6.97 2.71
N ARG A 48 7.42 -7.22 3.64
CA ARG A 48 5.97 -7.19 3.43
C ARG A 48 5.46 -5.76 3.58
N VAL A 49 4.77 -5.25 2.57
CA VAL A 49 4.25 -3.88 2.54
C VAL A 49 2.78 -3.90 2.16
N VAL A 50 1.96 -3.26 2.98
CA VAL A 50 0.56 -2.97 2.67
C VAL A 50 0.47 -1.49 2.30
N THR A 51 0.07 -1.21 1.07
CA THR A 51 -0.21 0.15 0.60
C THR A 51 -1.72 0.38 0.64
N PHE A 52 -2.16 1.32 1.49
CA PHE A 52 -3.55 1.75 1.54
C PHE A 52 -3.87 2.72 0.42
N LEU A 53 -4.98 2.48 -0.26
CA LEU A 53 -5.44 3.30 -1.35
C LEU A 53 -6.62 4.18 -0.89
N ARG A 54 -6.60 5.44 -1.33
CA ARG A 54 -7.74 6.36 -1.19
C ARG A 54 -9.01 5.90 -1.91
N SER A 55 -8.87 5.19 -3.03
CA SER A 55 -9.98 4.77 -3.90
C SER A 55 -9.75 3.33 -4.33
N PRO A 56 -10.82 2.57 -4.61
CA PRO A 56 -10.68 1.20 -5.04
C PRO A 56 -9.89 1.01 -6.32
N VAL A 57 -9.23 -0.14 -6.37
CA VAL A 57 -8.56 -0.65 -7.56
C VAL A 57 -9.61 -1.16 -8.55
N ALA A 58 -9.37 -0.95 -9.84
CA ALA A 58 -10.13 -1.61 -10.89
C ALA A 58 -9.93 -3.15 -10.83
N PRO A 59 -11.00 -3.96 -10.92
CA PRO A 59 -10.94 -5.42 -10.71
C PRO A 59 -10.11 -6.19 -11.75
N GLU A 60 -9.61 -5.55 -12.80
CA GLU A 60 -9.03 -6.21 -13.99
C GLU A 60 -7.50 -6.35 -13.94
N ILE A 61 -6.84 -6.07 -12.81
CA ILE A 61 -5.39 -6.20 -12.71
C ILE A 61 -4.98 -7.67 -12.57
N ALA A 62 -4.21 -8.18 -13.54
CA ALA A 62 -3.58 -9.49 -13.46
C ALA A 62 -2.42 -9.47 -12.45
N LEU A 63 -2.45 -10.37 -11.47
CA LEU A 63 -1.44 -10.52 -10.42
C LEU A 63 -0.78 -11.91 -10.50
N PRO A 64 0.49 -12.08 -10.05
CA PRO A 64 1.34 -11.04 -9.48
C PRO A 64 1.95 -10.10 -10.55
N ILE A 65 2.27 -8.86 -10.16
CA ILE A 65 3.05 -7.92 -11.00
C ILE A 65 4.46 -7.83 -10.43
N GLU A 66 5.45 -8.24 -11.20
CA GLU A 66 6.83 -8.39 -10.73
C GLU A 66 7.81 -7.47 -11.45
N ARG A 67 8.80 -6.94 -10.71
CA ARG A 67 9.94 -6.21 -11.26
C ARG A 67 11.06 -6.08 -10.25
N ASP A 68 12.29 -6.40 -10.67
CA ASP A 68 13.52 -6.11 -9.92
C ASP A 68 13.49 -6.56 -8.44
N GLY A 69 12.88 -7.72 -8.16
CA GLY A 69 12.77 -8.26 -6.80
C GLY A 69 11.63 -7.65 -5.96
N ALA A 70 10.76 -6.84 -6.57
CA ALA A 70 9.48 -6.42 -6.02
C ALA A 70 8.32 -7.15 -6.72
N SER A 71 7.29 -7.50 -5.96
CA SER A 71 6.08 -8.15 -6.46
C SER A 71 4.84 -7.56 -5.80
N ILE A 72 3.83 -7.23 -6.59
CA ILE A 72 2.47 -6.96 -6.11
C ILE A 72 1.70 -8.27 -6.23
N ILE A 73 1.33 -8.84 -5.08
CA ILE A 73 0.86 -10.23 -4.98
C ILE A 73 -0.64 -10.33 -4.73
N LYS A 74 -1.24 -9.28 -4.17
CA LYS A 74 -2.68 -9.21 -3.88
C LYS A 74 -3.15 -7.78 -3.97
N ALA A 75 -4.34 -7.58 -4.50
CA ALA A 75 -5.05 -6.32 -4.47
C ALA A 75 -6.46 -6.56 -3.97
N SER A 76 -6.95 -5.65 -3.15
CA SER A 76 -8.32 -5.62 -2.66
C SER A 76 -8.96 -4.28 -2.99
N ALA A 77 -10.18 -4.07 -2.52
CA ALA A 77 -10.90 -2.82 -2.76
C ALA A 77 -10.22 -1.59 -2.15
N ALA A 78 -9.30 -1.71 -1.20
CA ALA A 78 -8.66 -0.53 -0.62
C ALA A 78 -7.18 -0.72 -0.22
N GLU A 79 -6.63 -1.91 -0.44
CA GLU A 79 -5.27 -2.28 -0.04
C GLU A 79 -4.58 -3.05 -1.16
N VAL A 80 -3.30 -2.72 -1.37
CA VAL A 80 -2.40 -3.47 -2.24
C VAL A 80 -1.30 -4.07 -1.39
N PHE A 81 -1.08 -5.36 -1.55
CA PHE A 81 -0.07 -6.13 -0.83
C PHE A 81 1.10 -6.37 -1.76
N SER A 82 2.28 -5.97 -1.31
CA SER A 82 3.52 -6.14 -2.05
C SER A 82 4.60 -6.73 -1.16
N ALA A 83 5.49 -7.48 -1.79
CA ALA A 83 6.69 -8.01 -1.18
C ALA A 83 7.89 -7.54 -2.00
N TYR A 84 8.96 -7.10 -1.35
CA TYR A 84 10.18 -6.72 -2.07
C TYR A 84 11.45 -7.05 -1.31
N LEU A 85 12.51 -7.43 -2.03
CA LEU A 85 13.85 -7.56 -1.49
C LEU A 85 14.51 -6.19 -1.39
N PRO A 86 14.92 -5.73 -0.19
CA PRO A 86 15.59 -4.45 -0.05
C PRO A 86 16.93 -4.44 -0.79
N ASP A 87 17.09 -3.52 -1.74
CA ASP A 87 18.35 -3.26 -2.42
C ASP A 87 18.77 -1.80 -2.16
N PRO A 88 19.90 -1.56 -1.46
CA PRO A 88 20.36 -0.21 -1.13
C PRO A 88 20.74 0.63 -2.36
N LYS A 89 21.02 0.01 -3.51
CA LYS A 89 21.35 0.73 -4.76
C LYS A 89 20.12 1.07 -5.59
N LYS A 90 19.07 0.25 -5.53
CA LYS A 90 17.84 0.42 -6.33
C LYS A 90 16.70 1.10 -5.58
N GLY A 91 16.72 1.11 -4.24
CA GLY A 91 15.67 1.73 -3.44
C GLY A 91 14.35 0.94 -3.48
N PRO A 92 13.21 1.57 -3.14
CA PRO A 92 11.91 0.89 -3.03
C PRO A 92 11.25 0.70 -4.41
N VAL A 93 11.74 -0.24 -5.23
CA VAL A 93 11.27 -0.46 -6.62
C VAL A 93 9.77 -0.77 -6.72
N PHE A 94 9.17 -1.32 -5.65
CA PHE A 94 7.73 -1.55 -5.57
C PHE A 94 6.90 -0.25 -5.70
N MET A 95 7.43 0.91 -5.34
CA MET A 95 6.75 2.20 -5.52
C MET A 95 6.50 2.51 -7.00
N THR A 96 7.47 2.21 -7.87
CA THR A 96 7.30 2.38 -9.32
C THR A 96 6.28 1.39 -9.90
N LEU A 97 6.16 0.20 -9.31
CA LEU A 97 5.10 -0.74 -9.67
C LEU A 97 3.73 -0.19 -9.25
N LEU A 98 3.61 0.33 -8.04
CA LEU A 98 2.36 0.94 -7.55
C LEU A 98 1.92 2.12 -8.43
N GLU A 99 2.84 3.01 -8.79
CA GLU A 99 2.54 4.17 -9.63
C GLU A 99 2.05 3.75 -11.02
N ARG A 100 2.74 2.80 -11.66
CA ARG A 100 2.37 2.32 -12.99
C ARG A 100 1.06 1.55 -13.01
N SER A 101 0.81 0.74 -11.98
CA SER A 101 -0.34 -0.16 -11.94
C SER A 101 -1.60 0.51 -11.39
N PHE A 102 -1.46 1.55 -10.55
CA PHE A 102 -2.59 2.17 -9.83
C PHE A 102 -2.65 3.70 -9.96
N GLY A 103 -1.73 4.33 -10.70
CA GLY A 103 -1.71 5.78 -10.95
C GLY A 103 -1.46 6.63 -9.70
N LYS A 104 -0.75 6.08 -8.70
CA LYS A 104 -0.45 6.74 -7.43
C LYS A 104 1.00 6.58 -7.01
#